data_AF-A0A914H196-F1
#
_entry.id   AF-A0A914H196-F1
#
_cell.length_a   1.000
_cell.length_b   1.000
_cell.length_c   1.000
_cell.angle_alpha   90.00
_cell.angle_beta   90.00
_cell.angle_gamma   90.00
#
_symmetry.space_group_name_H-M   'P 1'
#
loop_
_entity.id
_entity.type
_entity.pdbx_description
1 polymer ?
#
loop_
_entity_poly.entity_id
_entity_poly.type
_entity_poly.pdbx_seq_one_letter_code
_entity_poly.pdbx_strand_id
1 'polypeptide(L)'
;MAFGVLPNWIKIWLVCSTLICSADVAFTTLRPESLRDGNYGKFFTLWNIYAGVDTRYANETDPMTRVTGPLMCVELVLNLIALFTDFVGSAHSLMAAFLSSSLVFWKTTIYLCLFLVPIEERYGCLQYGNNSQLSHRGIASQTPFWKELLVFWTPNSVWVFIPLLAVLQLWRQIARGWTQPSPEAVADLAFENCRKTFVNELRELCALDELDPAAGKEWIDFHCVAIVFQSWPMRERRRRGEEAAGDTHISTN
;
A
#
# COMPACT_ATOMS: atom_id res chain seq x y z
N MET A 1 -11.65 15.41 -4.36
CA MET A 1 -10.50 14.49 -4.35
C MET A 1 -10.46 13.79 -5.69
N ALA A 2 -9.33 13.84 -6.41
CA ALA A 2 -9.20 13.13 -7.68
C ALA A 2 -9.41 11.62 -7.45
N PHE A 3 -10.22 11.00 -8.30
CA PHE A 3 -10.43 9.55 -8.27
C PHE A 3 -9.13 8.87 -8.71
N GLY A 4 -8.32 8.44 -7.74
CA GLY A 4 -7.16 7.59 -8.02
C GLY A 4 -7.61 6.31 -8.74
N VAL A 5 -6.72 5.77 -9.57
CA VAL A 5 -6.92 4.51 -10.30
C VAL A 5 -7.06 3.33 -9.34
N LEU A 6 -6.35 3.39 -8.21
CA LEU A 6 -6.32 2.35 -7.20
C LEU A 6 -7.49 2.49 -6.20
N PRO A 7 -8.11 1.36 -5.81
CA PRO A 7 -9.06 1.32 -4.69
C PRO A 7 -8.45 1.91 -3.41
N ASN A 8 -9.25 2.67 -2.65
CA ASN A 8 -8.79 3.35 -1.43
C ASN A 8 -8.12 2.43 -0.42
N TRP A 9 -8.64 1.21 -0.23
CA TRP A 9 -8.06 0.26 0.71
C TRP A 9 -6.67 -0.23 0.26
N ILE A 10 -6.42 -0.37 -1.06
CA ILE A 10 -5.10 -0.74 -1.60
C ILE A 10 -4.12 0.43 -1.38
N LYS A 11 -4.57 1.68 -1.54
CA LYS A 11 -3.73 2.85 -1.27
C LYS A 11 -3.31 2.91 0.20
N ILE A 12 -4.27 2.73 1.11
CA ILE A 12 -4.01 2.65 2.56
C ILE A 12 -3.01 1.53 2.83
N TRP A 13 -3.22 0.35 2.24
CA TRP A 13 -2.29 -0.77 2.36
C TRP A 13 -0.87 -0.43 1.89
N LEU A 14 -0.71 0.13 0.70
CA LEU A 14 0.60 0.50 0.15
C LEU A 14 1.31 1.52 1.03
N VAL A 15 0.59 2.52 1.58
CA VAL A 15 1.15 3.49 2.53
C VAL A 15 1.62 2.80 3.80
N CYS A 16 0.76 1.99 4.43
CA CYS A 16 1.10 1.25 5.64
C CYS A 16 2.28 0.29 5.43
N SER A 17 2.27 -0.47 4.32
CA SER A 17 3.36 -1.38 3.93
C SER A 17 4.66 -0.60 3.73
N THR A 18 4.61 0.56 3.07
CA THR A 18 5.80 1.42 2.88
C THR A 18 6.39 1.85 4.20
N LEU A 19 5.57 2.31 5.15
CA LEU A 19 6.06 2.75 6.46
C LEU A 19 6.65 1.59 7.28
N ILE A 20 5.95 0.46 7.34
CA ILE A 20 6.39 -0.70 8.12
C ILE A 20 7.65 -1.32 7.52
N CYS A 21 7.69 -1.55 6.20
CA CYS A 21 8.86 -2.10 5.53
C CYS A 21 10.06 -1.15 5.55
N SER A 22 9.84 0.18 5.56
CA SER A 22 10.96 1.14 5.75
C SER A 22 11.61 0.96 7.11
N ALA A 23 10.80 0.80 8.17
CA ALA A 23 11.31 0.52 9.49
C ALA A 23 11.95 -0.88 9.59
N ASP A 24 11.45 -1.87 8.85
CA ASP A 24 12.04 -3.22 8.80
C ASP A 24 13.40 -3.25 8.09
N VAL A 25 13.52 -2.53 6.96
CA VAL A 25 14.80 -2.32 6.28
C VAL A 25 15.78 -1.60 7.21
N ALA A 26 15.35 -0.52 7.87
CA ALA A 26 16.21 0.19 8.82
C ALA A 26 16.65 -0.73 9.98
N PHE A 27 15.73 -1.52 10.54
CA PHE A 27 16.05 -2.48 11.58
C PHE A 27 17.09 -3.50 11.10
N THR A 28 16.86 -4.15 9.96
CA THR A 28 17.71 -5.25 9.48
C THR A 28 19.07 -4.80 8.99
N THR A 29 19.17 -3.60 8.39
CA THR A 29 20.42 -3.02 7.85
C THR A 29 21.29 -2.37 8.92
N LEU A 30 20.69 -1.82 9.98
CA LEU A 30 21.43 -1.20 11.09
C LEU A 30 21.90 -2.19 12.17
N ARG A 31 21.77 -3.51 11.95
CA ARG A 31 22.31 -4.50 12.89
C ARG A 31 23.85 -4.45 12.90
N PRO A 32 24.53 -4.57 14.06
CA PRO A 32 23.99 -4.91 15.39
C PRO A 32 23.31 -3.76 16.14
N GLU A 33 23.50 -2.51 15.72
CA GLU A 33 23.10 -1.32 16.48
C GLU A 33 21.59 -1.20 16.73
N SER A 34 20.76 -1.79 15.87
CA SER A 34 19.29 -1.84 16.04
C SER A 34 18.81 -2.94 17.00
N LEU A 35 19.67 -3.89 17.39
CA LEU A 35 19.33 -4.94 18.35
C LEU A 35 19.21 -4.37 19.77
N ARG A 36 18.64 -5.15 20.69
CA ARG A 36 18.28 -4.72 22.07
C ARG A 36 19.45 -4.07 22.82
N ASP A 37 20.66 -4.58 22.63
CA ASP A 37 21.87 -4.10 23.31
C ASP A 37 22.62 -3.03 22.51
N GLY A 38 22.16 -2.72 21.28
CA GLY A 38 22.75 -1.71 20.40
C GLY A 38 22.24 -0.29 20.67
N ASN A 39 22.93 0.70 20.08
CA ASN A 39 22.64 2.12 20.32
C ASN A 39 21.21 2.55 19.91
N TYR A 40 20.62 1.87 18.93
CA TYR A 40 19.28 2.13 18.43
C TYR A 40 18.22 1.14 18.93
N GLY A 41 18.56 0.21 19.81
CA GLY A 41 17.66 -0.87 20.27
C GLY A 41 16.33 -0.37 20.85
N LYS A 42 16.36 0.78 21.53
CA LYS A 42 15.15 1.42 22.10
C LYS A 42 14.20 1.95 21.02
N PHE A 43 14.71 2.49 19.91
CA PHE A 43 13.87 2.95 18.80
C PHE A 43 13.18 1.78 18.11
N PHE A 44 13.86 0.63 18.06
CA PHE A 44 13.34 -0.61 17.46
C PHE A 44 12.73 -1.56 18.50
N THR A 45 12.14 -1.05 19.59
CA THR A 45 11.60 -1.90 20.67
C THR A 45 10.61 -2.95 20.14
N LEU A 46 9.72 -2.57 19.21
CA LEU A 46 8.74 -3.49 18.63
C LEU A 46 9.41 -4.62 17.83
N TRP A 47 10.41 -4.29 16.99
CA TRP A 47 11.20 -5.27 16.25
C TRP A 47 12.04 -6.15 17.16
N ASN A 48 12.58 -5.61 18.25
CA ASN A 48 13.31 -6.39 19.25
C ASN A 48 12.38 -7.34 20.03
N ILE A 49 11.10 -7.02 20.19
CA ILE A 49 10.10 -7.98 20.71
C ILE A 49 9.87 -9.10 19.69
N TYR A 50 9.75 -8.75 18.40
CA TYR A 50 9.59 -9.71 17.31
C TYR A 50 10.81 -10.64 17.16
N ALA A 51 12.02 -10.09 17.16
CA ALA A 51 13.29 -10.83 17.13
C ALA A 51 13.47 -11.75 18.35
N GLY A 52 12.87 -11.41 19.49
CA GLY A 52 12.83 -12.29 20.66
C GLY A 52 11.92 -13.51 20.50
N VAL A 53 11.07 -13.55 19.46
CA VAL A 53 10.25 -14.70 19.08
C VAL A 53 10.87 -15.39 17.87
N ASP A 54 11.13 -14.66 16.80
CA ASP A 54 11.82 -15.16 15.61
C ASP A 54 13.33 -14.94 15.69
N THR A 55 14.06 -16.03 15.94
CA THR A 55 15.52 -16.03 16.08
C THR A 55 16.26 -15.65 14.80
N ARG A 56 15.63 -15.71 13.61
CA ARG A 56 16.26 -15.25 12.35
C ARG A 56 16.47 -13.74 12.37
N TYR A 57 15.51 -13.01 12.94
CA TYR A 57 15.62 -11.57 13.14
C TYR A 57 16.65 -11.21 14.23
N ALA A 58 16.86 -12.08 15.22
CA ALA A 58 17.90 -11.91 16.24
C ALA A 58 19.31 -12.22 15.71
N ASN A 59 19.44 -13.07 14.68
CA ASN A 59 20.73 -13.46 14.13
C ASN A 59 21.18 -12.52 12.99
N GLU A 60 22.27 -11.80 13.21
CA GLU A 60 22.87 -10.85 12.26
C GLU A 60 23.48 -11.53 11.02
N THR A 61 23.83 -12.80 11.14
CA THR A 61 24.44 -13.62 10.08
C THR A 61 23.43 -14.44 9.30
N ASP A 62 22.15 -14.36 9.67
CA ASP A 62 21.06 -15.06 9.01
C ASP A 62 21.02 -14.71 7.51
N PRO A 63 21.29 -15.67 6.60
CA PRO A 63 21.34 -15.40 5.17
C PRO A 63 20.01 -14.90 4.61
N MET A 64 18.90 -15.42 5.15
CA MET A 64 17.56 -15.04 4.71
C MET A 64 17.32 -13.56 4.99
N THR A 65 17.57 -13.12 6.22
CA THR A 65 17.37 -11.73 6.63
C THR A 65 18.30 -10.76 5.90
N ARG A 66 19.52 -11.20 5.57
CA ARG A 66 20.46 -10.41 4.74
C ARG A 66 20.00 -10.23 3.31
N VAL A 67 19.29 -11.21 2.75
CA VAL A 67 18.76 -11.16 1.37
C VAL A 67 17.40 -10.45 1.32
N THR A 68 16.54 -10.63 2.32
CA THR A 68 15.22 -9.99 2.34
C THR A 68 15.30 -8.48 2.54
N GLY A 69 16.29 -7.96 3.28
CA GLY A 69 16.49 -6.52 3.44
C GLY A 69 16.56 -5.75 2.10
N PRO A 70 17.53 -6.05 1.23
CA PRO A 70 17.60 -5.46 -0.11
C PRO A 70 16.35 -5.69 -0.97
N LEU A 71 15.71 -6.87 -0.86
CA LEU A 71 14.48 -7.17 -1.58
C LEU A 71 13.33 -6.25 -1.13
N MET A 72 13.27 -5.90 0.15
CA MET A 72 12.29 -4.95 0.68
C MET A 72 12.53 -3.52 0.16
N CYS A 73 13.76 -3.12 -0.15
CA CYS A 73 13.99 -1.82 -0.81
C CYS A 73 13.31 -1.75 -2.18
N VAL A 74 13.32 -2.84 -2.95
CA VAL A 74 12.63 -2.91 -4.26
C VAL A 74 11.12 -2.76 -4.06
N GLU A 75 10.55 -3.44 -3.06
CA GLU A 75 9.15 -3.31 -2.67
C GLU A 75 8.77 -1.86 -2.31
N LEU A 76 9.60 -1.20 -1.50
CA LEU A 76 9.39 0.21 -1.13
C LEU A 76 9.34 1.12 -2.35
N VAL A 77 10.29 0.96 -3.28
CA VAL A 77 10.33 1.75 -4.52
C VAL A 77 9.07 1.49 -5.35
N LEU A 78 8.64 0.24 -5.50
CA LEU A 78 7.43 -0.09 -6.25
C LEU A 78 6.16 0.45 -5.59
N ASN A 79 6.05 0.43 -4.26
CA ASN A 79 4.93 1.03 -3.54
C ASN A 79 4.87 2.54 -3.78
N LEU A 80 6.02 3.22 -3.71
CA LEU A 80 6.11 4.66 -3.95
C LEU A 80 5.75 5.02 -5.41
N ILE A 81 6.24 4.24 -6.39
CA ILE A 81 5.86 4.40 -7.80
C ILE A 81 4.35 4.21 -7.97
N ALA A 82 3.77 3.16 -7.37
CA ALA A 82 2.34 2.90 -7.45
C ALA A 82 1.50 4.04 -6.87
N LEU A 83 1.86 4.55 -5.69
CA LEU A 83 1.18 5.67 -5.04
C LEU A 83 1.34 6.98 -5.83
N PHE A 84 2.55 7.27 -6.33
CA PHE A 84 2.80 8.47 -7.13
C PHE A 84 2.03 8.44 -8.46
N THR A 85 2.09 7.32 -9.18
CA THR A 85 1.36 7.17 -10.45
C THR A 85 -0.15 7.15 -10.25
N ASP A 86 -0.65 6.64 -9.12
CA ASP A 86 -2.06 6.75 -8.74
C ASP A 86 -2.49 8.21 -8.52
N PHE A 87 -1.66 8.98 -7.82
CA PHE A 87 -1.90 10.42 -7.59
C PHE A 87 -1.99 11.21 -8.91
N VAL A 88 -1.20 10.83 -9.91
CA VAL A 88 -1.25 11.42 -11.27
C VAL A 88 -2.40 10.85 -12.11
N GLY A 89 -3.09 9.81 -11.65
CA GLY A 89 -4.18 9.15 -12.38
C GLY A 89 -3.71 8.23 -13.51
N SER A 90 -2.47 7.73 -13.44
CA SER A 90 -1.87 6.87 -14.47
C SER A 90 -2.21 5.40 -14.26
N ALA A 91 -2.56 4.70 -15.35
CA ALA A 91 -2.84 3.27 -15.36
C ALA A 91 -1.64 2.40 -14.90
N HIS A 92 -0.41 2.93 -14.98
CA HIS A 92 0.80 2.26 -14.52
C HIS A 92 0.76 1.93 -13.02
N SER A 93 -0.03 2.66 -12.24
CA SER A 93 -0.26 2.39 -10.82
C SER A 93 -0.81 0.98 -10.58
N LEU A 94 -1.67 0.46 -11.46
CA LEU A 94 -2.22 -0.90 -11.36
C LEU A 94 -1.11 -1.94 -11.49
N MET A 95 -0.24 -1.79 -12.49
CA MET A 95 0.89 -2.70 -12.71
C MET A 95 1.88 -2.66 -11.54
N ALA A 96 2.25 -1.46 -11.09
CA ALA A 96 3.19 -1.29 -9.98
C ALA A 96 2.64 -1.86 -8.66
N ALA A 97 1.38 -1.57 -8.34
CA ALA A 97 0.72 -2.10 -7.14
C ALA A 97 0.56 -3.63 -7.21
N PHE A 98 0.23 -4.17 -8.38
CA PHE A 98 0.10 -5.61 -8.61
C PHE A 98 1.43 -6.32 -8.42
N LEU A 99 2.50 -5.80 -9.04
CA LEU A 99 3.84 -6.36 -8.95
C LEU A 99 4.34 -6.31 -7.50
N SER A 100 4.23 -5.16 -6.84
CA SER A 100 4.65 -5.02 -5.45
C SER A 100 3.91 -5.99 -4.53
N SER A 101 2.58 -6.04 -4.63
CA SER A 101 1.76 -6.96 -3.81
C SER A 101 2.12 -8.43 -4.09
N SER A 102 2.41 -8.79 -5.34
CA SER A 102 2.85 -10.14 -5.71
C SER A 102 4.19 -10.50 -5.07
N LEU A 103 5.14 -9.56 -5.04
CA LEU A 103 6.44 -9.76 -4.39
C LEU A 103 6.30 -9.93 -2.88
N VAL A 104 5.48 -9.10 -2.22
CA VAL A 104 5.19 -9.22 -0.78
C VAL A 104 4.59 -10.58 -0.44
N PHE A 105 3.57 -10.99 -1.21
CA PHE A 105 2.90 -12.27 -1.02
C PHE A 105 3.88 -13.45 -1.14
N TRP A 106 4.67 -13.49 -2.23
CA TRP A 106 5.60 -14.59 -2.45
C TRP A 106 6.76 -14.59 -1.47
N LYS A 107 7.33 -13.43 -1.14
CA LYS A 107 8.37 -13.29 -0.11
C LYS A 107 7.90 -13.89 1.22
N THR A 108 6.73 -13.49 1.68
CA THR A 108 6.18 -13.94 2.97
C THR A 108 5.82 -15.42 2.93
N THR A 109 5.28 -15.91 1.81
CA THR A 109 4.98 -17.33 1.60
C THR A 109 6.26 -18.17 1.67
N ILE A 110 7.32 -17.76 0.97
CA ILE A 110 8.62 -18.45 1.01
C ILE A 110 9.18 -18.42 2.43
N TYR A 111 9.15 -17.26 3.10
CA TYR A 111 9.59 -17.14 4.48
C TYR A 111 8.86 -18.11 5.43
N LEU A 112 7.53 -18.21 5.33
CA LEU A 112 6.74 -19.17 6.12
C LEU A 112 6.99 -20.63 5.73
N CYS A 113 7.17 -20.93 4.44
CA CYS A 113 7.54 -22.28 3.99
C CYS A 113 8.89 -22.72 4.57
N LEU A 114 9.89 -21.82 4.58
CA LEU A 114 11.20 -22.08 5.19
C LEU A 114 11.14 -22.24 6.72
N PHE A 115 10.06 -21.80 7.34
CA PHE A 115 9.82 -21.95 8.77
C PHE A 115 9.11 -23.27 9.10
N LEU A 116 8.18 -23.69 8.24
CA LEU A 116 7.44 -24.95 8.38
C LEU A 116 8.27 -26.17 7.99
N VAL A 117 9.14 -26.04 6.98
CA VAL A 117 10.02 -27.11 6.51
C VAL A 117 11.39 -26.94 7.16
N PRO A 118 11.74 -27.75 8.18
CA PRO A 118 13.11 -27.75 8.68
C PRO A 118 14.04 -28.20 7.54
N ILE A 119 14.91 -27.31 7.07
CA ILE A 119 15.99 -27.63 6.12
C ILE A 119 17.16 -28.24 6.90
N GLU A 120 16.85 -29.21 7.76
CA GLU A 120 17.87 -29.98 8.45
C GLU A 120 17.97 -31.33 7.74
N GLU A 121 19.21 -31.74 7.51
CA GLU A 121 19.68 -33.04 6.97
C GLU A 121 19.82 -33.22 5.45
N ARG A 122 18.97 -32.69 4.56
CA ARG A 122 19.01 -33.18 3.16
C ARG A 122 20.14 -32.67 2.26
N TYR A 123 20.78 -31.54 2.57
CA TYR A 123 21.77 -30.92 1.67
C TYR A 123 23.16 -30.65 2.25
N GLY A 124 23.41 -30.91 3.54
CA GLY A 124 24.74 -30.85 4.16
C GLY A 124 25.51 -29.51 4.10
N CYS A 125 25.03 -28.51 3.34
CA CYS A 125 25.74 -27.27 3.04
C CYS A 125 25.26 -26.05 3.83
N LEU A 126 24.15 -26.18 4.57
CA LEU A 126 23.60 -25.15 5.45
C LEU A 126 23.58 -25.67 6.88
N GLN A 127 24.77 -25.91 7.45
CA GLN A 127 24.87 -26.04 8.90
C GLN A 127 24.66 -24.65 9.51
N TYR A 128 23.44 -24.37 9.99
CA TYR A 128 23.28 -23.36 11.03
C TYR A 128 24.14 -23.80 12.20
N GLY A 129 25.09 -22.95 12.60
CA GLY A 129 26.25 -23.32 13.42
C GLY A 129 25.93 -24.19 14.64
N ASN A 130 26.93 -25.00 14.99
CA ASN A 130 26.98 -26.14 15.92
C ASN A 130 26.52 -25.92 17.38
N ASN A 131 25.65 -24.95 17.66
CA ASN A 131 25.01 -24.78 18.95
C ASN A 131 23.69 -25.56 18.95
N SER A 132 23.85 -26.87 19.10
CA SER A 132 22.83 -27.89 19.27
C SER A 132 21.95 -27.62 20.50
N GLN A 133 20.99 -26.70 20.33
CA GLN A 133 19.75 -26.55 21.09
C GLN A 133 18.88 -25.38 20.57
N LEU A 134 19.28 -24.74 19.48
CA LEU A 134 18.57 -23.66 18.82
C LEU A 134 17.36 -24.23 18.04
N SER A 135 16.29 -24.54 18.76
CA SER A 135 14.91 -24.70 18.30
C SER A 135 14.70 -24.96 16.80
N HIS A 136 14.36 -26.20 16.45
CA HIS A 136 14.05 -26.72 15.10
C HIS A 136 13.09 -25.87 14.23
N ARG A 137 12.48 -24.81 14.77
CA ARG A 137 11.56 -23.90 14.07
C ARG A 137 12.06 -22.46 13.93
N GLY A 138 13.25 -22.12 14.43
CA GLY A 138 13.69 -20.72 14.49
C GLY A 138 12.89 -19.86 15.49
N ILE A 139 12.12 -20.48 16.38
CA ILE A 139 11.40 -19.82 17.48
C ILE A 139 12.23 -19.95 18.75
N ALA A 140 12.37 -18.91 19.59
CA ALA A 140 13.07 -19.09 20.87
C ALA A 140 12.41 -20.22 21.71
N SER A 141 13.22 -21.17 22.17
CA SER A 141 12.80 -22.50 22.70
C SER A 141 11.88 -22.48 23.94
N GLN A 142 11.60 -21.31 24.50
CA GLN A 142 10.70 -21.12 25.66
C GLN A 142 9.62 -20.06 25.40
N THR A 143 9.31 -19.74 24.14
CA THR A 143 8.28 -18.75 23.83
C THR A 143 6.89 -19.33 24.14
N PRO A 144 6.08 -18.66 24.98
CA PRO A 144 4.70 -19.09 25.23
C PRO A 144 3.90 -19.12 23.92
N PHE A 145 3.04 -20.14 23.74
CA PHE A 145 2.23 -20.30 22.52
C PHE A 145 1.49 -19.02 22.11
N TRP A 146 0.88 -18.30 23.06
CA TRP A 146 0.17 -17.06 22.76
C TRP A 146 1.07 -15.97 22.21
N LYS A 147 2.32 -15.90 22.68
CA LYS A 147 3.30 -14.93 22.18
C LYS A 147 3.73 -15.31 20.77
N GLU A 148 3.95 -16.59 20.48
CA GLU A 148 4.21 -17.06 19.12
C GLU A 148 3.03 -16.75 18.19
N LEU A 149 1.80 -17.09 18.58
CA LEU A 149 0.60 -16.85 17.78
C LEU A 149 0.39 -15.36 17.45
N LEU A 150 0.53 -14.49 18.44
CA LEU A 150 0.25 -13.06 18.28
C LEU A 150 1.40 -12.29 17.63
N VAL A 151 2.66 -12.64 17.94
CA VAL A 151 3.83 -11.89 17.45
C VAL A 151 4.32 -12.44 16.12
N PHE A 152 4.28 -13.76 15.92
CA PHE A 152 4.77 -14.39 14.69
C PHE A 152 3.65 -14.67 13.71
N TRP A 153 2.66 -15.49 14.08
CA TRP A 153 1.67 -15.98 13.11
C TRP A 153 0.71 -14.90 12.62
N THR A 154 0.24 -14.03 13.51
CA THR A 154 -0.77 -13.02 13.17
C THR A 154 -0.23 -11.99 12.16
N PRO A 155 0.93 -11.32 12.38
CA PRO A 155 1.44 -10.34 11.43
C PRO A 155 1.81 -10.97 10.08
N ASN A 156 2.44 -12.14 10.09
CA ASN A 156 2.77 -12.84 8.87
C ASN A 156 1.52 -13.27 8.07
N SER A 157 0.44 -13.65 8.76
CA SER A 157 -0.84 -13.94 8.08
C SER A 157 -1.39 -12.71 7.38
N VAL A 158 -1.32 -11.52 8.00
CA VAL A 158 -1.72 -10.26 7.36
C VAL A 158 -0.88 -9.98 6.11
N TRP A 159 0.44 -10.20 6.19
CA TRP A 159 1.36 -10.05 5.05
C TRP A 159 1.22 -11.13 3.96
N VAL A 160 0.41 -12.17 4.18
CA VAL A 160 0.02 -13.13 3.13
C VAL A 160 -1.34 -12.75 2.55
N PHE A 161 -2.36 -12.58 3.41
CA PHE A 161 -3.73 -12.45 2.95
C PHE A 161 -4.04 -11.10 2.29
N ILE A 162 -3.60 -9.99 2.87
CA ILE A 162 -3.88 -8.67 2.29
C ILE A 162 -3.25 -8.47 0.90
N PRO A 163 -1.95 -8.79 0.67
CA PRO A 163 -1.39 -8.64 -0.66
C PRO A 163 -1.99 -9.65 -1.65
N LEU A 164 -2.37 -10.85 -1.21
CA LEU A 164 -3.12 -11.79 -2.07
C LEU A 164 -4.46 -11.20 -2.53
N LEU A 165 -5.23 -10.60 -1.62
CA LEU A 165 -6.48 -9.92 -1.96
C LEU A 165 -6.24 -8.76 -2.93
N ALA A 166 -5.14 -8.01 -2.75
CA ALA A 166 -4.77 -6.91 -3.64
C ALA A 166 -4.45 -7.43 -5.04
N VAL A 167 -3.63 -8.49 -5.14
CA VAL A 167 -3.31 -9.17 -6.40
C VAL A 167 -4.58 -9.64 -7.11
N LEU A 168 -5.49 -10.33 -6.42
CA LEU A 168 -6.73 -10.84 -7.01
C LEU A 168 -7.65 -9.71 -7.51
N GLN A 169 -7.77 -8.61 -6.75
CA GLN A 169 -8.58 -7.47 -7.16
C GLN A 169 -7.94 -6.70 -8.34
N LEU A 170 -6.63 -6.45 -8.28
CA LEU A 170 -5.91 -5.73 -9.33
C LEU A 170 -5.88 -6.55 -10.62
N TRP A 171 -5.66 -7.87 -10.53
CA TRP A 171 -5.72 -8.79 -11.67
C TRP A 171 -7.05 -8.66 -12.42
N ARG A 172 -8.18 -8.63 -11.70
CA ARG A 172 -9.51 -8.44 -12.31
C ARG A 172 -9.64 -7.11 -13.03
N GLN A 173 -9.07 -6.03 -12.50
CA GLN A 173 -9.09 -4.71 -13.14
C GLN A 173 -8.21 -4.68 -14.39
N ILE A 174 -7.02 -5.28 -14.31
CA ILE A 174 -6.07 -5.39 -15.42
C ILE A 174 -6.68 -6.21 -16.55
N ALA A 175 -7.23 -7.39 -16.23
CA ALA A 175 -7.79 -8.32 -17.22
C ALA A 175 -9.02 -7.76 -17.95
N ARG A 176 -9.78 -6.87 -17.30
CA ARG A 176 -10.93 -6.19 -17.92
C ARG A 176 -10.52 -5.06 -18.85
N GLY A 177 -9.24 -4.69 -18.88
CA GLY A 177 -8.76 -3.48 -19.50
C GLY A 177 -9.25 -2.29 -18.68
N TRP A 178 -8.39 -1.69 -17.87
CA TRP A 178 -8.78 -0.48 -17.16
C TRP A 178 -9.12 0.59 -18.18
N THR A 179 -10.38 0.97 -18.25
CA THR A 179 -10.84 2.12 -19.01
C THR A 179 -10.87 3.30 -18.07
N GLN A 180 -10.06 4.31 -18.37
CA GLN A 180 -10.17 5.59 -17.70
C GLN A 180 -11.61 6.09 -17.91
N PRO A 181 -12.37 6.43 -16.86
CA PRO A 181 -13.68 7.03 -17.04
C PRO A 181 -13.51 8.27 -17.92
N SER A 182 -14.40 8.44 -18.91
CA SER A 182 -14.34 9.61 -19.80
C SER A 182 -14.38 10.90 -18.96
N PRO A 183 -13.76 12.00 -19.41
CA PRO A 183 -13.83 13.28 -18.71
C PRO A 183 -15.26 13.68 -18.34
N GLU A 184 -16.22 13.35 -19.20
CA GLU A 184 -17.66 13.51 -18.99
C GLU A 184 -18.17 12.67 -17.81
N ALA A 185 -17.87 11.36 -17.78
CA ALA A 185 -18.26 10.49 -16.68
C ALA A 185 -17.65 10.94 -15.33
N VAL A 186 -16.44 11.50 -15.35
CA VAL A 186 -15.81 12.09 -14.16
C VAL A 186 -16.52 13.37 -13.74
N ALA A 187 -16.92 14.22 -14.69
CA ALA A 187 -17.67 15.45 -14.41
C ALA A 187 -19.06 15.12 -13.85
N ASP A 188 -19.77 14.15 -14.42
CA ASP A 188 -21.08 13.69 -13.97
C ASP A 188 -21.01 13.14 -12.54
N LEU A 189 -20.00 12.31 -12.25
CA LEU A 189 -19.81 11.76 -10.91
C LEU A 189 -19.44 12.85 -9.88
N ALA A 190 -18.62 13.83 -10.29
CA ALA A 190 -18.27 14.97 -9.44
C ALA A 190 -19.50 15.85 -9.15
N PHE A 191 -20.33 16.11 -10.15
CA PHE A 191 -21.59 16.83 -10.01
C PHE A 191 -22.54 16.10 -9.06
N GLU A 192 -22.72 14.79 -9.24
CA GLU A 192 -23.60 13.98 -8.38
C GLU A 192 -23.14 13.95 -6.93
N ASN A 193 -21.82 13.87 -6.69
CA ASN A 193 -21.28 13.94 -5.34
C ASN A 193 -21.45 15.33 -4.71
N CYS A 194 -21.21 16.40 -5.47
CA CYS A 194 -21.45 17.77 -5.01
C CYS A 194 -22.91 17.97 -4.62
N ARG A 195 -23.84 17.49 -5.46
CA ARG A 195 -25.28 17.53 -5.18
C ARG A 195 -25.62 16.80 -3.88
N LYS A 196 -25.10 15.59 -3.67
CA LYS A 196 -25.36 14.82 -2.43
C LYS A 196 -24.82 15.52 -1.19
N THR A 197 -23.61 16.07 -1.24
CA THR A 197 -23.03 16.80 -0.10
C THR A 197 -23.86 18.05 0.21
N PHE A 198 -24.20 18.84 -0.80
CA PHE A 198 -25.00 20.05 -0.64
C PHE A 198 -26.40 19.75 -0.09
N VAL A 199 -27.06 18.68 -0.58
CA VAL A 199 -28.36 18.22 -0.05
C VAL A 199 -28.26 17.84 1.42
N ASN A 200 -27.19 17.12 1.80
CA ASN A 200 -27.00 16.72 3.19
C ASN A 200 -26.75 17.93 4.10
N GLU A 201 -25.90 18.87 3.69
CA GLU A 201 -25.64 20.12 4.43
C GLU A 201 -26.91 20.96 4.57
N LEU A 202 -27.72 21.10 3.51
CA LEU A 202 -29.00 21.79 3.57
C LEU A 202 -29.97 21.09 4.53
N ARG A 203 -30.04 19.75 4.50
CA ARG A 203 -30.93 19.00 5.39
C ARG A 203 -30.54 19.19 6.86
N GLU A 204 -29.24 19.26 7.16
CA GLU A 204 -28.73 19.56 8.50
C GLU A 204 -29.00 21.00 8.93
N LEU A 205 -28.79 21.99 8.04
CA LEU A 205 -28.93 23.41 8.38
C LEU A 205 -30.38 23.88 8.50
N CYS A 206 -31.27 23.34 7.68
CA CYS A 206 -32.63 23.87 7.52
C CYS A 206 -33.72 22.97 8.13
N ALA A 207 -33.37 21.87 8.81
CA ALA A 207 -34.32 20.90 9.35
C ALA A 207 -35.43 20.54 8.32
N LEU A 208 -35.00 20.26 7.09
CA LEU A 208 -35.84 20.16 5.88
C LEU A 208 -36.75 18.92 5.81
N ASP A 209 -37.23 18.41 6.94
CA ASP A 209 -38.19 17.32 6.94
C ASP A 209 -39.58 17.75 6.40
N GLU A 210 -39.84 19.05 6.27
CA GLU A 210 -41.13 19.60 5.81
C GLU A 210 -41.14 20.17 4.38
N LEU A 211 -40.01 20.20 3.65
CA LEU A 211 -39.98 20.85 2.33
C LEU A 211 -40.43 19.91 1.20
N ASP A 212 -41.32 20.40 0.33
CA ASP A 212 -41.79 19.68 -0.86
C ASP A 212 -40.61 19.26 -1.75
N PRO A 213 -40.40 17.94 -1.99
CA PRO A 213 -39.30 17.42 -2.79
C PRO A 213 -39.21 18.01 -4.20
N ALA A 214 -40.34 18.45 -4.77
CA ALA A 214 -40.38 19.00 -6.11
C ALA A 214 -39.74 20.40 -6.18
N ALA A 215 -40.03 21.26 -5.21
CA ALA A 215 -39.52 22.64 -5.17
C ALA A 215 -38.02 22.71 -4.81
N GLY A 216 -37.55 21.79 -3.94
CA GLY A 216 -36.14 21.72 -3.58
C GLY A 216 -35.23 21.32 -4.75
N LYS A 217 -35.72 20.45 -5.65
CA LYS A 217 -34.92 19.89 -6.74
C LYS A 217 -34.42 20.96 -7.72
N GLU A 218 -35.29 21.87 -8.18
CA GLU A 218 -34.90 22.94 -9.11
C GLU A 218 -33.87 23.90 -8.49
N TRP A 219 -34.03 24.21 -7.21
CA TRP A 219 -33.14 25.12 -6.50
C TRP A 219 -31.73 24.53 -6.30
N ILE A 220 -31.67 23.23 -6.00
CA ILE A 220 -30.44 22.46 -5.85
C ILE A 220 -29.73 22.32 -7.20
N ASP A 221 -30.46 21.95 -8.26
CA ASP A 221 -29.87 21.79 -9.60
C ASP A 221 -29.28 23.13 -10.10
N PHE A 222 -29.93 24.26 -9.84
CA PHE A 222 -29.41 25.60 -10.18
C PHE A 222 -28.09 25.93 -9.46
N HIS A 223 -28.01 25.68 -8.15
CA HIS A 223 -26.81 25.99 -7.36
C HIS A 223 -25.64 25.05 -7.69
N CYS A 224 -25.90 23.76 -7.91
CA CYS A 224 -24.86 22.81 -8.33
C CYS A 224 -24.28 23.17 -9.70
N VAL A 225 -25.11 23.60 -10.65
CA VAL A 225 -24.65 24.06 -11.98
C VAL A 225 -23.78 25.31 -11.85
N ALA A 226 -24.16 26.27 -11.01
CA ALA A 226 -23.39 27.50 -10.81
C ALA A 226 -21.99 27.24 -10.24
N ILE A 227 -21.85 26.33 -9.26
CA ILE A 227 -20.55 25.97 -8.66
C ILE A 227 -19.65 25.24 -9.67
N VAL A 228 -20.21 24.34 -10.47
CA VAL A 228 -19.46 23.64 -11.52
C VAL A 228 -19.04 24.58 -12.65
N PHE A 229 -19.90 25.52 -13.06
CA PHE A 229 -19.56 26.50 -14.08
C PHE A 229 -18.50 27.51 -13.63
N GLN A 230 -18.41 27.83 -12.34
CA GLN A 230 -17.33 28.69 -11.83
C GLN A 230 -15.96 27.99 -11.81
N SER A 231 -15.93 26.66 -11.75
CA SER A 231 -14.70 25.86 -11.68
C SER A 231 -14.20 25.37 -13.05
N TRP A 232 -15.06 25.36 -14.07
CA TRP A 232 -14.73 24.99 -15.46
C TRP A 232 -13.67 25.87 -16.17
N PRO A 233 -13.67 27.22 -16.04
CA PRO A 233 -12.78 28.10 -16.81
C PRO A 233 -11.29 27.91 -16.52
N MET A 234 -10.94 27.32 -15.38
CA MET A 234 -9.56 27.04 -14.98
C MET A 234 -8.93 25.87 -15.76
N ARG A 235 -9.70 24.85 -16.17
CA ARG A 235 -9.16 23.71 -16.94
C ARG A 235 -8.97 24.03 -18.41
N GLU A 236 -9.91 24.77 -19.01
CA GLU A 236 -9.85 25.17 -20.42
C GLU A 236 -8.65 26.09 -20.73
N ARG A 237 -8.20 26.90 -19.75
CA ARG A 237 -6.98 27.72 -19.86
C ARG A 237 -5.70 26.88 -19.80
N ARG A 238 -5.69 25.80 -19.02
CA ARG A 238 -4.51 24.92 -18.91
C ARG A 238 -4.31 24.10 -20.17
N ARG A 239 -5.41 23.53 -20.71
CA ARG A 239 -5.39 22.76 -21.96
C ARG A 239 -5.01 23.62 -23.17
N ARG A 240 -5.55 24.84 -23.28
CA ARG A 240 -5.15 25.79 -24.34
C ARG A 240 -3.71 26.29 -24.19
N GLY A 241 -3.19 26.36 -22.96
CA GLY A 241 -1.77 26.67 -22.72
C GLY A 241 -0.83 25.54 -23.15
N GLU A 242 -1.23 24.28 -22.97
CA GLU A 242 -0.47 23.10 -23.38
C GLU A 242 -0.50 22.87 -24.90
N GLU A 243 -1.66 23.06 -25.55
CA GLU A 243 -1.76 23.03 -27.03
C GLU A 243 -0.94 24.17 -27.67
N ALA A 244 -0.96 25.39 -27.11
CA ALA A 244 -0.15 26.50 -27.61
C ALA A 244 1.37 26.33 -27.40
N ALA A 245 1.79 25.56 -26.38
CA ALA A 245 3.20 25.27 -26.13
C ALA A 245 3.74 24.11 -26.98
N GLY A 246 2.87 23.22 -27.48
CA GLY A 246 3.25 22.11 -28.36
C GLY A 246 3.55 22.53 -29.80
N ASP A 247 2.91 23.59 -30.30
CA ASP A 247 3.04 24.03 -31.69
C ASP A 247 4.30 24.87 -31.99
N THR A 248 5.10 25.22 -30.97
CA THR A 248 6.26 26.11 -31.17
C THR A 248 7.58 25.42 -31.52
N HIS A 249 7.62 24.09 -31.68
CA HIS A 249 8.89 23.36 -31.80
C HIS A 249 9.14 22.55 -33.09
N ILE A 250 8.35 22.72 -34.15
CA ILE A 250 8.57 22.04 -35.44
C ILE A 250 8.80 23.07 -36.56
N SER A 251 9.97 23.72 -36.57
CA SER A 251 10.59 24.22 -37.80
C SER A 251 12.04 24.67 -37.57
N THR A 252 12.99 23.74 -37.49
CA THR A 252 14.38 24.02 -37.89
C THR A 252 15.08 22.72 -38.26
N ASN A 253 15.47 22.65 -39.54
CA ASN A 253 16.34 21.71 -40.24
C ASN A 253 15.80 20.33 -40.62
#